data_AF-A0A2E3RMP9-F1
#
_entry.id   AF-A0A2E3RMP9-F1
#
_cell.length_a   1.000
_cell.length_b   1.000
_cell.length_c   1.000
_cell.angle_alpha   90.00
_cell.angle_beta   90.00
_cell.angle_gamma   90.00
#
_symmetry.space_group_name_H-M   'P 1'
#
loop_
_entity.id
_entity.type
_entity.pdbx_description
1 polymer ?
#
loop_
_entity_poly.entity_id
_entity_poly.type
_entity_poly.pdbx_seq_one_letter_code
_entity_poly.pdbx_strand_id
1 'polypeptide(L)' 'MKAKEVHKLNDEEIQVEIERLRRHMFELRSQAVTEKIEDTSQFRKTRRDIARLLTESSTRAHKQGQSQA' A
#
# COMPACT_ATOMS: atom_id res chain seq x y z
N MET A 1 1.54 -2.05 7.87
CA MET A 1 2.00 -0.69 8.18
C MET A 1 1.17 -0.03 9.28
N LYS A 2 1.80 0.74 10.16
CA LYS A 2 1.09 1.67 11.06
C LYS A 2 0.86 3.00 10.33
N ALA A 3 -0.27 3.66 10.59
CA ALA A 3 -0.61 4.94 9.96
C ALA A 3 0.48 6.01 10.11
N LYS A 4 1.19 6.01 11.25
CA LYS A 4 2.32 6.92 11.52
C LYS A 4 3.52 6.73 10.60
N GLU A 5 3.71 5.53 10.04
CA GLU A 5 4.82 5.24 9.14
C GLU A 5 4.51 5.76 7.74
N VAL A 6 3.25 5.65 7.31
CA VAL A 6 2.78 6.16 6.01
C VAL A 6 2.94 7.67 5.91
N HIS A 7 2.65 8.42 6.98
CA HIS A 7 2.82 9.88 6.98
C HIS A 7 4.28 10.36 6.95
N LYS A 8 5.25 9.50 7.28
CA LYS A 8 6.67 9.85 7.27
C LYS A 8 7.32 9.71 5.90
N LEU A 9 6.67 8.98 4.99
CA LEU A 9 7.18 8.75 3.64
C LEU A 9 6.98 9.99 2.77
N ASN A 10 7.94 10.23 1.88
CA ASN A 10 7.80 11.20 0.80
C ASN A 10 6.91 10.63 -0.34
N ASP A 11 6.51 11.48 -1.28
CA ASP A 11 5.54 11.09 -2.32
C ASP A 11 6.09 10.00 -3.26
N GLU A 12 7.41 10.01 -3.53
CA GLU A 12 8.09 9.01 -4.36
C GLU A 12 8.20 7.65 -3.64
N GLU A 13 8.56 7.67 -2.36
CA GLU A 13 8.63 6.50 -1.48
C GLU A 13 7.25 5.85 -1.33
N ILE A 14 6.19 6.64 -1.27
CA ILE A 14 4.81 6.12 -1.25
C ILE A 14 4.53 5.31 -2.53
N GLN A 15 4.93 5.81 -3.70
CA GLN A 15 4.73 5.10 -4.96
C GLN A 15 5.57 3.81 -5.04
N VAL A 16 6.85 3.89 -4.68
CA VAL A 16 7.75 2.73 -4.63
C VAL A 16 7.19 1.64 -3.71
N GLU A 17 6.66 2.03 -2.56
CA GLU A 17 6.13 1.08 -1.59
C GLU A 17 4.79 0.46 -2.04
N ILE A 18 3.95 1.22 -2.75
CA ILE A 18 2.76 0.67 -3.41
C ILE A 18 3.14 -0.42 -4.41
N GLU A 19 4.15 -0.17 -5.25
CA GLU A 19 4.62 -1.17 -6.22
C GLU A 19 5.18 -2.41 -5.52
N ARG A 20 5.96 -2.22 -4.46
CA ARG A 20 6.50 -3.32 -3.63
C ARG A 20 5.38 -4.19 -3.08
N LEU A 21 4.34 -3.59 -2.48
CA LEU A 21 3.21 -4.32 -1.91
C LEU A 21 2.35 -5.00 -2.99
N ARG A 22 2.22 -4.41 -4.18
CA ARG A 22 1.55 -5.06 -5.32
C ARG A 22 2.29 -6.30 -5.80
N ARG A 23 3.63 -6.23 -5.87
CA ARG A 23 4.49 -7.38 -6.19
C ARG A 23 4.35 -8.47 -5.14
N HIS A 24 4.39 -8.11 -3.86
CA HIS A 24 4.18 -9.06 -2.78
C HIS A 24 2.79 -9.72 -2.84
N MET A 25 1.73 -8.96 -3.18
CA MET A 25 0.40 -9.53 -3.41
C MET A 25 0.37 -10.52 -4.59
N PHE A 26 1.17 -10.27 -5.64
CA PHE A 26 1.32 -11.22 -6.74
C PHE A 26 2.00 -12.51 -6.29
N GLU A 27 3.12 -12.41 -5.55
CA GLU A 27 3.82 -13.55 -4.97
C GLU A 27 2.91 -14.38 -4.08
N LEU A 28 2.17 -13.75 -3.16
CA LEU A 28 1.21 -14.42 -2.29
C LEU A 28 0.13 -15.16 -3.09
N ARG A 29 -0.37 -14.57 -4.18
CA ARG A 29 -1.35 -15.23 -5.06
C ARG A 29 -0.73 -16.41 -5.82
N SER A 30 0.51 -16.29 -6.27
CA SER A 30 1.22 -17.38 -6.94
C SER A 30 1.48 -18.55 -5.98
N GLN A 31 1.93 -18.26 -4.76
CA GLN A 31 2.10 -19.25 -3.69
C GLN A 31 0.80 -19.95 -3.34
N ALA A 32 -0.33 -19.23 -3.35
CA ALA A 32 -1.65 -19.80 -3.08
C ALA A 32 -2.09 -20.89 -4.08
N VAL A 33 -1.52 -20.87 -5.29
CA VAL A 33 -1.84 -21.84 -6.34
C VAL A 33 -0.98 -23.10 -6.21
N THR A 34 0.29 -22.94 -5.81
CA THR A 34 1.25 -24.05 -5.76
C THR A 34 1.32 -24.75 -4.40
N GLU A 35 1.04 -24.03 -3.32
CA GLU A 35 1.20 -24.51 -1.95
C GLU A 35 0.03 -24.10 -1.04
N LYS A 36 -0.08 -24.75 0.11
CA LYS A 36 -1.08 -24.38 1.12
C LYS A 36 -0.62 -23.11 1.83
N ILE A 37 -1.37 -22.03 1.66
CA ILE A 37 -1.07 -20.74 2.31
C ILE A 37 -1.03 -20.93 3.84
N GLU A 38 0.11 -20.66 4.45
CA GLU A 38 0.30 -20.73 5.91
C GLU A 38 -0.45 -19.60 6.63
N ASP A 39 -0.34 -18.35 6.14
CA ASP A 39 -1.00 -17.18 6.72
C ASP A 39 -1.87 -16.42 5.70
N THR A 40 -3.16 -16.78 5.64
CA THR A 40 -4.16 -16.09 4.80
C THR A 40 -4.44 -14.65 5.24
N SER A 41 -4.05 -14.27 6.46
CA SER A 41 -4.24 -12.91 6.95
C SER A 41 -3.37 -11.90 6.20
N GLN A 42 -2.27 -12.35 5.58
CA GLN A 42 -1.36 -11.50 4.80
C GLN A 42 -2.07 -10.82 3.63
N PHE A 43 -2.97 -11.52 2.91
CA PHE A 43 -3.79 -10.90 1.86
C PHE A 43 -4.56 -9.67 2.37
N ARG A 44 -5.20 -9.81 3.53
CA ARG A 44 -5.97 -8.70 4.14
C ARG A 44 -5.05 -7.60 4.65
N LYS A 45 -3.87 -7.92 5.18
CA LYS A 45 -2.89 -6.94 5.67
C LYS A 45 -2.32 -6.14 4.49
N THR A 46 -1.79 -6.82 3.47
CA THR A 46 -1.21 -6.21 2.26
C THR A 46 -2.22 -5.33 1.54
N ARG A 47 -3.48 -5.77 1.37
CA ARG A 47 -4.53 -4.94 0.75
C ARG A 47 -4.81 -3.66 1.54
N ARG A 48 -4.86 -3.75 2.88
CA ARG A 48 -5.08 -2.57 3.74
C ARG A 48 -3.89 -1.61 3.70
N ASP A 49 -2.68 -2.13 3.61
CA ASP A 49 -1.48 -1.29 3.52
C ASP A 49 -1.42 -0.54 2.19
N ILE A 50 -1.75 -1.19 1.06
CA ILE A 50 -1.89 -0.53 -0.24
C ILE A 50 -2.95 0.58 -0.18
N ALA A 51 -4.12 0.29 0.41
CA ALA A 51 -5.21 1.26 0.51
C ALA A 51 -4.78 2.51 1.30
N ARG A 52 -4.06 2.33 2.42
CA ARG A 52 -3.56 3.45 3.24
C ARG A 52 -2.60 4.35 2.47
N LEU A 53 -1.66 3.76 1.71
CA LEU A 53 -0.70 4.51 0.90
C LEU A 53 -1.41 5.32 -0.20
N LEU A 54 -2.40 4.71 -0.87
CA LEU A 54 -3.22 5.39 -1.88
C LEU A 54 -4.04 6.53 -1.27
N THR A 55 -4.62 6.34 -0.09
CA THR A 55 -5.37 7.39 0.62
C THR A 55 -4.46 8.56 0.99
N GLU A 56 -3.24 8.30 1.45
CA GLU A 56 -2.29 9.36 1.78
C GLU A 56 -1.90 10.15 0.52
N SER A 57 -1.55 9.46 -0.56
CA SER A 57 -1.23 10.10 -1.85
C SER A 57 -2.39 10.97 -2.37
N SER A 58 -3.63 10.45 -2.32
CA SER A 58 -4.83 11.21 -2.69
C SER A 58 -5.06 12.41 -1.77
N THR A 59 -4.88 12.24 -0.46
CA THR A 59 -5.02 13.33 0.52
C THR A 59 -4.03 14.46 0.26
N ARG A 60 -2.78 14.13 -0.09
CA ARG A 60 -1.75 15.11 -0.45
C ARG A 60 -2.09 15.84 -1.73
N ALA A 61 -2.53 15.13 -2.76
CA ALA A 61 -3.00 15.73 -4.01
C ALA A 61 -4.18 16.69 -3.80
N HIS A 62 -5.16 16.30 -2.98
CA HIS A 62 -6.30 17.16 -2.65
C HIS A 62 -5.88 18.42 -1.86
N LYS A 63 -4.94 18.32 -0.92
CA LYS A 63 -4.40 19.49 -0.20
C LYS A 63 -3.67 20.46 -1.12
N GLN A 64 -2.91 19.97 -2.10
CA GLN A 64 -2.22 20.82 -3.07
C GLN A 64 -3.22 21.59 -3.97
N GLY A 65 -4.31 20.94 -4.40
CA GLY A 65 -5.36 21.59 -5.19
C GLY A 65 -6.19 22.62 -4.40
N GLN A 66 -6.35 22.44 -3.09
CA GLN A 66 -7.06 23.40 -2.22
C GLN A 66 -6.24 24.65 -1.88
N SER A 67 -4.91 24.59 -2.00
CA SER A 67 -4.03 25.74 -1.73
C SER A 67 -3.91 26.70 -2.93
N GLN A 68 -4.48 26.35 -4.09
CA GLN A 68 -4.45 27.14 -5.32
C GLN A 68 -5.80 27.79 -5.67
N ALA A 69 -6.80 27.68 -4.78
CA ALA A 69 -8.11 28.33 -4.87
C ALA A 69 -8.25 29.39 -3.78
#